data_AF-A0A920UVZ9-F1
#
_entry.id   AF-A0A920UVZ9-F1
#
_cell.length_a   1.000
_cell.length_b   1.000
_cell.length_c   1.000
_cell.angle_alpha   90.00
_cell.angle_beta   90.00
_cell.angle_gamma   90.00
#
_symmetry.space_group_name_H-M   'P 1'
#
loop_
_entity.id
_entity.type
_entity.pdbx_description
1 polymer ?
#
loop_
_entity_poly.entity_id
_entity_poly.type
_entity_poly.pdbx_seq_one_letter_code
_entity_poly.pdbx_strand_id
1 'polypeptide(L)'
;MSNRSFFLQRESLISTDRLVLFCDNRVVVKDDNFIWQHKNVIDLLPADAEFLLVDHDGEQFIAAHTAHDISDKITAETRSLRSLLFKESDIDFSIAGKASQILSWYRTHRYCGVCGNKTSQHEDQRVLLCANCGEQYFPRINPCAIVLVTRGREILLARSAGFFAPDFIVA
;
A
#
# COMPACT_ATOMS: atom_id res chain seq x y z
N MET A 1 -0.84 10.76 19.43
CA MET A 1 -0.10 10.96 18.16
C MET A 1 1.31 10.45 18.38
N SER A 2 1.70 9.39 17.66
CA SER A 2 3.03 8.77 17.77
C SER A 2 4.08 9.72 17.19
N ASN A 3 5.14 10.05 17.94
CA ASN A 3 6.22 10.97 17.55
C ASN A 3 7.24 10.31 16.59
N ARG A 4 6.75 9.44 15.69
CA ARG A 4 7.59 8.65 14.77
C ARG A 4 7.56 9.28 13.38
N SER A 5 8.71 9.28 12.72
CA SER A 5 8.82 9.68 11.32
C SER A 5 7.92 8.83 10.43
N PHE A 6 7.40 9.43 9.35
CA PHE A 6 6.67 8.71 8.32
C PHE A 6 7.57 7.85 7.43
N PHE A 7 8.86 8.17 7.38
CA PHE A 7 9.89 7.46 6.64
C PHE A 7 10.82 6.79 7.65
N LEU A 8 10.69 5.48 7.79
CA LEU A 8 11.35 4.73 8.84
C LEU A 8 12.65 4.10 8.31
N GLN A 9 13.67 4.14 9.15
CA GLN A 9 14.87 3.32 8.98
C GLN A 9 14.64 1.98 9.67
N ARG A 10 15.34 0.93 9.23
CA ARG A 10 15.23 -0.42 9.80
C ARG A 10 15.44 -0.42 11.31
N GLU A 11 16.39 0.37 11.80
CA GLU A 11 16.77 0.48 13.21
C GLU A 11 15.71 1.19 14.06
N SER A 12 14.78 1.92 13.42
CA SER A 12 13.68 2.62 14.08
C SER A 12 12.41 1.78 14.23
N LEU A 13 12.44 0.54 13.74
CA LEU A 13 11.36 -0.43 13.92
C LEU A 13 11.44 -1.06 15.31
N ILE A 14 10.27 -1.33 15.89
CA ILE A 14 10.14 -1.93 17.21
C ILE A 14 9.48 -3.30 17.13
N SER A 15 9.70 -4.14 18.15
CA SER A 15 9.23 -5.54 18.16
C SER A 15 7.71 -5.71 18.08
N THR A 16 6.95 -4.67 18.45
CA THR A 16 5.49 -4.64 18.38
C THR A 16 4.96 -4.09 17.05
N ASP A 17 5.83 -3.68 16.12
CA ASP A 17 5.40 -3.21 14.80
C ASP A 17 4.73 -4.34 14.01
N ARG A 18 3.60 -3.99 13.39
CA ARG A 18 2.89 -4.81 12.42
C ARG A 18 3.24 -4.31 11.02
N LEU A 19 3.69 -5.21 10.15
CA LEU A 19 4.16 -4.91 8.81
C LEU A 19 3.17 -5.44 7.77
N VAL A 20 2.97 -4.70 6.69
CA VAL A 20 2.38 -5.21 5.45
C VAL A 20 3.49 -5.20 4.40
N LEU A 21 3.84 -6.39 3.91
CA LEU A 21 4.97 -6.58 3.00
C LEU A 21 4.51 -6.50 1.55
N PHE A 22 5.24 -5.74 0.74
CA PHE A 22 5.01 -5.58 -0.68
C PHE A 22 6.25 -5.94 -1.48
N CYS A 23 6.05 -6.71 -2.55
CA CYS A 23 7.00 -6.85 -3.63
C CYS A 23 6.33 -6.28 -4.88
N ASP A 24 6.95 -5.27 -5.49
CA ASP A 24 6.34 -4.43 -6.51
C ASP A 24 4.98 -3.84 -6.07
N ASN A 25 3.90 -4.21 -6.74
CA ASN A 25 2.52 -3.80 -6.45
C ASN A 25 1.68 -4.96 -5.87
N ARG A 26 2.35 -6.04 -5.43
CA ARG A 26 1.72 -7.24 -4.87
C ARG A 26 2.02 -7.29 -3.38
N VAL A 27 1.04 -7.74 -2.61
CA VAL A 27 1.18 -7.97 -1.17
C VAL A 27 1.63 -9.40 -0.92
N VAL A 28 2.50 -9.60 0.06
CA VAL A 28 2.94 -10.94 0.50
C VAL A 28 1.95 -11.47 1.52
N VAL A 29 1.40 -12.65 1.23
CA VAL A 29 0.26 -13.26 1.94
C VAL A 29 0.59 -14.69 2.31
N LYS A 30 0.22 -15.11 3.52
CA LYS A 30 0.24 -16.50 3.96
C LYS A 30 -1.09 -16.85 4.62
N ASP A 31 -1.74 -17.90 4.14
CA ASP A 31 -3.05 -18.34 4.63
C ASP A 31 -4.06 -17.18 4.70
N ASP A 32 -4.06 -16.34 3.65
CA ASP A 32 -4.87 -15.12 3.52
C ASP A 32 -4.56 -13.97 4.47
N ASN A 33 -3.60 -14.16 5.37
CA ASN A 33 -3.08 -13.12 6.24
C ASN A 33 -1.88 -12.40 5.59
N PHE A 34 -1.87 -11.08 5.65
CA PHE A 34 -0.80 -10.23 5.13
C PHE A 34 -0.27 -9.24 6.16
N ILE A 35 -0.67 -9.39 7.42
CA ILE A 35 -0.15 -8.65 8.56
C ILE A 35 0.92 -9.50 9.22
N TRP A 36 2.14 -9.00 9.18
CA TRP A 36 3.33 -9.67 9.68
C TRP A 36 3.79 -9.01 10.98
N GLN A 37 4.12 -9.82 11.98
CA GLN A 37 4.76 -9.31 13.20
C GLN A 37 6.25 -9.05 12.93
N HIS A 38 6.78 -7.91 13.34
CA HIS A 38 8.19 -7.53 13.16
C HIS A 38 9.17 -8.68 13.40
N LYS A 39 9.07 -9.31 14.58
CA LYS A 39 9.94 -10.42 15.02
C LYS A 39 9.97 -11.63 14.09
N ASN A 40 8.97 -11.82 13.23
CA ASN A 40 8.87 -12.98 12.34
C ASN A 40 9.48 -12.72 10.97
N VAL A 41 9.68 -11.45 10.58
CA VAL A 41 10.04 -11.10 9.20
C VAL A 41 11.26 -10.20 9.07
N ILE A 42 11.61 -9.42 10.10
CA ILE A 42 12.63 -8.37 9.98
C ILE A 42 13.99 -8.91 9.49
N ASP A 43 14.42 -10.05 10.01
CA ASP A 43 15.71 -10.68 9.67
C ASP A 43 15.73 -11.29 8.26
N LEU A 44 14.55 -11.45 7.66
CA LEU A 44 14.37 -11.99 6.32
C LEU A 44 14.26 -10.90 5.26
N LEU A 45 13.95 -9.67 5.67
CA LEU A 45 13.87 -8.51 4.78
C LEU A 45 15.29 -8.13 4.29
N PRO A 46 15.46 -7.82 2.99
CA PRO A 46 16.74 -7.41 2.45
C PRO A 46 17.14 -6.01 2.95
N ALA A 47 18.43 -5.68 2.85
CA ALA A 47 18.96 -4.40 3.36
C ALA A 47 18.39 -3.17 2.65
N ASP A 48 17.93 -3.32 1.41
CA ASP A 48 17.30 -2.28 0.59
C ASP A 48 15.78 -2.15 0.81
N ALA A 49 15.22 -2.88 1.79
CA ALA A 49 13.81 -2.76 2.12
C ALA A 49 13.48 -1.34 2.62
N GLU A 50 12.38 -0.80 2.12
CA GLU A 50 11.92 0.56 2.44
C GLU A 50 10.72 0.48 3.37
N PHE A 51 10.69 1.31 4.42
CA PHE A 51 9.67 1.27 5.46
C PHE A 51 8.94 2.60 5.56
N LEU A 52 7.63 2.59 5.37
CA LEU A 52 6.78 3.75 5.52
C LEU A 52 5.75 3.48 6.62
N LEU A 53 5.66 4.37 7.61
CA LEU A 53 4.58 4.31 8.58
C LEU A 53 3.24 4.50 7.85
N VAL A 54 2.19 3.81 8.27
CA VAL A 54 0.82 3.95 7.77
C VAL A 54 -0.10 4.00 8.98
N ASP A 55 -0.94 5.02 9.02
CA ASP A 55 -1.96 5.19 10.05
C ASP A 55 -3.33 4.97 9.41
N HIS A 56 -4.20 4.18 10.02
CA HIS A 56 -5.58 3.98 9.57
C HIS A 56 -6.47 3.72 10.78
N ASP A 57 -7.51 4.54 10.94
CA ASP A 57 -8.49 4.45 12.03
C ASP A 57 -7.89 4.32 13.43
N GLY A 58 -6.78 5.03 13.68
CA GLY A 58 -6.07 5.04 14.96
C GLY A 58 -5.11 3.86 15.16
N GLU A 59 -5.02 2.94 14.20
CA GLU A 59 -4.03 1.88 14.18
C GLU A 59 -2.82 2.25 13.31
N GLN A 60 -1.64 1.81 13.76
CA GLN A 60 -0.38 2.02 13.04
C GLN A 60 0.19 0.70 12.51
N PHE A 61 0.65 0.76 11.26
CA PHE A 61 1.31 -0.33 10.53
C PHE A 61 2.51 0.21 9.77
N ILE A 62 3.41 -0.68 9.38
CA ILE A 62 4.55 -0.36 8.55
C ILE A 62 4.36 -0.99 7.18
N ALA A 63 4.26 -0.17 6.14
CA ALA A 63 4.37 -0.65 4.77
C ALA A 63 5.84 -0.92 4.47
N ALA A 64 6.21 -2.18 4.25
CA ALA A 64 7.55 -2.56 3.88
C ALA A 64 7.57 -2.96 2.40
N HIS A 65 8.45 -2.35 1.61
CA HIS A 65 8.61 -2.69 0.20
C HIS A 65 9.99 -3.31 -0.04
N THR A 66 10.03 -4.42 -0.77
CA THR A 66 11.26 -5.09 -1.19
C THR A 66 11.39 -5.03 -2.72
N ALA A 67 12.62 -4.86 -3.23
CA ALA A 67 12.88 -4.88 -4.66
C ALA A 67 12.81 -6.30 -5.26
N HIS A 68 12.96 -7.32 -4.42
CA HIS A 68 12.94 -8.72 -4.81
C HIS A 68 11.86 -9.47 -4.03
N ASP A 69 11.29 -10.50 -4.65
CA ASP A 69 10.31 -11.36 -3.98
C ASP A 69 10.98 -12.17 -2.88
N ILE A 70 10.37 -12.15 -1.70
CA ILE A 70 10.82 -12.86 -0.52
C ILE A 70 9.79 -13.89 -0.04
N SER A 71 8.68 -14.06 -0.76
CA SER A 71 7.56 -14.89 -0.33
C SER A 71 7.99 -16.34 -0.03
N ASP A 72 8.89 -16.88 -0.85
CA ASP A 72 9.43 -18.24 -0.66
C ASP A 72 10.17 -18.40 0.68
N LYS A 73 10.91 -17.37 1.11
CA LYS A 73 11.68 -17.39 2.37
C LYS A 73 10.80 -17.44 3.61
N ILE A 74 9.55 -17.00 3.50
CA ILE A 74 8.56 -16.95 4.60
C ILE A 74 7.40 -17.93 4.42
N THR A 75 7.51 -18.85 3.44
CA THR A 75 6.45 -19.81 3.11
C THR A 75 5.12 -19.10 2.85
N ALA A 76 5.17 -18.11 1.96
CA ALA A 76 4.08 -17.22 1.59
C ALA A 76 3.97 -17.13 0.05
N GLU A 77 2.98 -16.40 -0.44
CA GLU A 77 2.79 -16.10 -1.86
C GLU A 77 2.58 -14.59 -2.08
N THR A 78 2.81 -14.10 -3.30
CA THR A 78 2.46 -12.72 -3.65
C THR A 78 1.12 -12.65 -4.36
N ARG A 79 0.21 -11.81 -3.87
CA ARG A 79 -1.13 -11.62 -4.44
C ARG A 79 -1.39 -10.19 -4.82
N SER A 80 -2.29 -9.99 -5.79
CA SER A 80 -2.86 -8.66 -6.03
C SER A 80 -3.77 -8.29 -4.85
N LEU A 81 -3.74 -7.02 -4.42
CA LEU A 81 -4.68 -6.55 -3.39
C LEU A 81 -6.12 -6.86 -3.77
N ARG A 82 -6.50 -6.64 -5.03
CA ARG A 82 -7.87 -6.91 -5.52
C ARG A 82 -8.36 -8.34 -5.22
N SER A 83 -7.46 -9.33 -5.24
CA SER A 83 -7.82 -10.73 -4.94
C SER A 83 -8.16 -11.00 -3.46
N LEU A 84 -7.91 -10.03 -2.58
CA LEU A 84 -8.19 -10.07 -1.15
C LEU A 84 -9.45 -9.27 -0.75
N LEU A 85 -10.10 -8.58 -1.70
CA LEU A 85 -11.21 -7.64 -1.44
C LEU A 85 -12.43 -8.28 -0.76
N PHE A 86 -12.64 -9.58 -0.92
CA PHE A 86 -13.82 -10.29 -0.42
C PHE A 86 -13.51 -11.22 0.76
N LYS A 87 -12.41 -10.97 1.49
CA LYS A 87 -11.99 -11.79 2.65
C LYS A 87 -12.39 -11.14 3.97
N GLU A 88 -12.41 -11.95 5.04
CA GLU A 88 -13.21 -11.77 6.26
C GLU A 88 -12.92 -10.53 7.14
N SER A 89 -11.92 -9.69 6.84
CA SER A 89 -11.62 -8.49 7.64
C SER A 89 -11.50 -7.20 6.80
N ASP A 90 -12.52 -6.34 6.86
CA ASP A 90 -12.55 -5.04 6.16
C ASP A 90 -11.41 -4.09 6.59
N ILE A 91 -10.98 -4.19 7.86
CA ILE A 91 -9.91 -3.37 8.46
C ILE A 91 -8.58 -3.68 7.78
N ASP A 92 -8.22 -4.97 7.69
CA ASP A 92 -6.93 -5.39 7.15
C ASP A 92 -6.81 -4.97 5.67
N PHE A 93 -7.90 -5.12 4.90
CA PHE A 93 -7.91 -4.73 3.49
C PHE A 93 -7.68 -3.22 3.30
N SER A 94 -8.36 -2.40 4.10
CA SER A 94 -8.26 -0.94 4.01
C SER A 94 -6.86 -0.44 4.35
N ILE A 95 -6.21 -1.04 5.34
CA ILE A 95 -4.80 -0.78 5.68
C ILE A 95 -3.87 -1.15 4.52
N ALA A 96 -4.03 -2.34 3.94
CA ALA A 96 -3.20 -2.78 2.83
C ALA A 96 -3.39 -1.91 1.58
N GLY A 97 -4.62 -1.47 1.31
CA GLY A 97 -4.94 -0.49 0.27
C GLY A 97 -4.23 0.84 0.49
N LYS A 98 -4.30 1.40 1.70
CA LYS A 98 -3.62 2.66 2.06
C LYS A 98 -2.10 2.53 1.98
N ALA A 99 -1.54 1.42 2.49
CA ALA A 99 -0.12 1.11 2.43
C ALA A 99 0.39 1.05 0.98
N SER A 100 -0.33 0.37 0.09
CA SER A 100 0.00 0.30 -1.33
C SER A 100 -0.03 1.67 -2.02
N GLN A 101 -1.02 2.50 -1.72
CA GLN A 101 -1.10 3.87 -2.26
C GLN A 101 0.09 4.73 -1.80
N ILE A 102 0.44 4.66 -0.52
CA ILE A 102 1.57 5.41 0.04
C ILE A 102 2.90 4.94 -0.57
N LEU A 103 3.11 3.64 -0.70
CA LEU A 103 4.30 3.08 -1.35
C LEU A 103 4.39 3.50 -2.83
N SER A 104 3.27 3.42 -3.54
CA SER A 104 3.19 3.84 -4.94
C SER A 104 3.54 5.32 -5.11
N TRP A 105 2.99 6.19 -4.24
CA TRP A 105 3.35 7.61 -4.21
C TRP A 105 4.85 7.80 -3.98
N TYR A 106 5.42 7.15 -2.96
CA TYR A 106 6.83 7.30 -2.61
C TYR A 106 7.75 6.85 -3.76
N ARG A 107 7.46 5.73 -4.41
CA ARG A 107 8.22 5.23 -5.57
C ARG A 107 8.11 6.11 -6.80
N THR A 108 6.92 6.65 -7.08
CA THR A 108 6.67 7.45 -8.29
C THR A 108 7.15 8.89 -8.21
N HIS A 109 7.54 9.36 -7.01
CA HIS A 109 8.01 10.73 -6.79
C HIS A 109 9.46 10.79 -6.28
N ARG A 110 10.29 9.76 -6.57
CA ARG A 110 11.73 9.74 -6.24
C ARG A 110 12.53 10.82 -6.98
N TYR A 111 11.99 11.29 -8.09
CA TYR A 111 12.49 12.41 -8.86
C TYR A 111 11.37 13.42 -9.06
N CYS A 112 11.74 14.69 -9.13
CA CYS A 112 10.83 15.80 -9.34
C CYS A 112 10.26 15.74 -10.76
N GLY A 113 8.93 15.69 -10.88
CA GLY A 113 8.24 15.72 -12.17
C GLY A 113 8.34 17.08 -12.89
N VAL A 114 8.77 18.14 -12.20
CA VAL A 114 8.93 19.49 -12.78
C VAL A 114 10.33 19.68 -13.37
N CYS A 115 11.39 19.32 -12.63
CA CYS A 115 12.78 19.62 -13.04
C CYS A 115 13.69 18.39 -13.19
N GLY A 116 13.24 17.19 -12.84
CA GLY A 116 14.00 15.94 -12.96
C GLY A 116 14.99 15.63 -11.83
N ASN A 117 15.26 16.57 -10.91
CA ASN A 117 16.18 16.33 -9.78
C ASN A 117 15.59 15.35 -8.76
N LYS A 118 16.46 14.64 -8.02
CA LYS A 118 16.04 13.74 -6.94
C LYS A 118 15.29 14.50 -5.84
N THR A 119 14.24 13.90 -5.30
CA THR A 119 13.50 14.42 -4.14
C THR A 119 14.10 13.90 -2.83
N SER A 120 13.87 14.62 -1.74
CA SER A 120 14.23 14.24 -0.38
C SER A 120 12.99 14.11 0.50
N GLN A 121 13.08 13.26 1.52
CA GLN A 121 12.04 13.09 2.52
C GLN A 121 11.98 14.32 3.44
N HIS A 122 10.78 14.75 3.82
CA HIS A 122 10.59 15.73 4.88
C HIS A 122 10.71 15.07 6.26
N GLU A 123 11.23 15.78 7.26
CA GLU A 123 11.52 15.23 8.60
C GLU A 123 10.24 14.78 9.33
N ASP A 124 9.25 15.67 9.45
CA ASP A 124 8.06 15.41 10.28
C ASP A 124 6.76 15.17 9.50
N GLN A 125 6.81 15.26 8.16
CA GLN A 125 5.60 15.23 7.33
C GLN A 125 5.75 14.19 6.24
N ARG A 126 4.62 13.63 5.81
CA ARG A 126 4.58 12.71 4.66
C ARG A 126 4.64 13.51 3.35
N VAL A 127 5.82 14.08 3.08
CA VAL A 127 6.09 14.96 1.95
C VAL A 127 7.44 14.58 1.34
N LEU A 128 7.51 14.63 0.01
CA LEU A 128 8.78 14.62 -0.72
C LEU A 128 9.04 16.02 -1.27
N LEU A 129 10.21 16.57 -0.97
CA LEU A 129 10.64 17.92 -1.34
C LEU A 129 11.68 17.85 -2.47
N CYS A 130 11.56 18.70 -3.49
CA CYS A 130 12.66 18.94 -4.42
C CYS A 130 13.52 20.11 -3.92
N ALA A 131 14.76 19.85 -3.50
CA ALA A 131 15.67 20.90 -3.06
C ALA A 131 16.10 21.88 -4.18
N ASN A 132 15.93 21.49 -5.45
CA ASN A 132 16.33 22.31 -6.60
C ASN A 132 15.30 23.39 -6.97
N CYS A 133 14.01 23.03 -7.03
CA CYS A 133 12.94 23.96 -7.44
C CYS A 133 11.92 24.28 -6.33
N GLY A 134 11.98 23.61 -5.18
CA GLY A 134 11.08 23.81 -4.05
C GLY A 134 9.74 23.07 -4.13
N GLU A 135 9.50 22.30 -5.20
CA GLU A 135 8.24 21.56 -5.38
C GLU A 135 8.03 20.52 -4.27
N GLN A 136 6.79 20.37 -3.82
CA GLN A 136 6.40 19.44 -2.76
C GLN A 136 5.36 18.44 -3.27
N TYR A 137 5.59 17.17 -2.99
CA TYR A 137 4.69 16.10 -3.36
C TYR A 137 4.07 15.49 -2.10
N PHE A 138 2.74 15.53 -2.03
CA PHE A 138 1.95 14.85 -1.00
C PHE A 138 1.32 13.57 -1.60
N PRO A 139 1.05 12.53 -0.80
CA PRO A 139 0.27 11.39 -1.26
C PRO A 139 -1.09 11.84 -1.79
N ARG A 140 -1.45 11.37 -2.97
CA ARG A 140 -2.68 11.79 -3.66
C ARG A 140 -3.87 10.97 -3.18
N ILE A 141 -4.96 11.66 -2.87
CA ILE A 141 -6.29 11.05 -2.74
C ILE A 141 -6.98 11.23 -4.08
N ASN A 142 -7.39 10.11 -4.70
CA ASN A 142 -8.14 10.12 -5.95
C ASN A 142 -9.63 9.95 -5.63
N PRO A 143 -10.45 11.01 -5.61
CA PRO A 143 -11.87 10.89 -5.34
C PRO A 143 -12.52 10.03 -6.43
N CYS A 144 -13.31 9.04 -6.03
CA CYS A 144 -14.10 8.20 -6.93
C CYS A 144 -15.56 8.14 -6.48
N ALA A 145 -16.46 7.96 -7.43
CA ALA A 145 -17.89 7.79 -7.16
C ALA A 145 -18.35 6.44 -7.73
N ILE A 146 -19.13 5.71 -6.93
CA ILE A 146 -19.90 4.55 -7.36
C ILE A 146 -21.38 4.92 -7.25
N VAL A 147 -22.14 4.74 -8.32
CA VAL A 147 -23.53 5.18 -8.43
C VAL A 147 -24.44 4.03 -8.84
N LEU A 148 -25.59 3.91 -8.19
CA LEU A 148 -26.67 3.01 -8.59
C LEU A 148 -27.64 3.79 -9.49
N VAL A 149 -27.63 3.51 -10.79
CA VAL A 149 -28.56 4.13 -11.74
C VAL A 149 -29.82 3.27 -11.82
N THR A 150 -30.99 3.88 -11.57
CA THR A 150 -32.28 3.20 -11.53
C THR A 150 -33.28 3.76 -12.54
N ARG A 151 -34.18 2.90 -13.03
CA ARG A 151 -35.35 3.26 -13.83
C ARG A 151 -36.56 2.47 -13.35
N GLY A 152 -37.37 3.06 -12.47
CA GLY A 152 -38.49 2.35 -11.84
C GLY A 152 -38.00 1.14 -11.04
N ARG A 153 -38.26 -0.07 -11.53
CA ARG A 153 -37.82 -1.35 -10.92
C ARG A 153 -36.54 -1.93 -11.53
N GLU A 154 -35.93 -1.23 -12.49
CA GLU A 154 -34.73 -1.68 -13.19
C GLU A 154 -33.47 -0.98 -12.66
N ILE A 155 -32.33 -1.67 -12.72
CA ILE A 155 -31.02 -1.15 -12.36
C ILE A 155 -30.04 -1.31 -13.55
N LEU A 156 -29.12 -0.35 -13.72
CA LEU A 156 -28.06 -0.44 -14.73
C LEU A 156 -26.86 -1.19 -14.15
N LEU A 157 -26.48 -2.29 -14.81
CA LEU A 157 -25.24 -3.01 -14.56
C LEU A 157 -24.33 -2.90 -15.78
N ALA A 158 -23.06 -2.61 -15.55
CA ALA A 158 -22.05 -2.47 -16.59
C ALA A 158 -20.86 -3.39 -16.32
N ARG A 159 -20.27 -3.93 -17.38
CA ARG A 159 -19.08 -4.79 -17.32
C ARG A 159 -17.97 -4.16 -18.15
N SER A 160 -16.80 -3.97 -17.53
CA SER A 160 -15.61 -3.51 -18.24
C SER A 160 -15.12 -4.58 -19.21
N ALA A 161 -14.69 -4.18 -20.41
CA ALA A 161 -14.22 -5.08 -21.47
C ALA A 161 -13.04 -5.97 -21.03
N GLY A 162 -12.25 -5.54 -20.04
CA GLY A 162 -11.14 -6.31 -19.49
C GLY A 162 -11.49 -7.27 -18.35
N PHE A 163 -12.76 -7.35 -17.93
CA PHE A 163 -13.16 -8.19 -16.80
C PHE A 163 -13.77 -9.51 -17.29
N PHE A 164 -13.02 -10.61 -17.22
CA PHE A 164 -13.51 -11.97 -17.43
C PHE A 164 -13.88 -12.61 -16.08
N ALA A 165 -15.12 -12.44 -15.65
CA ALA A 165 -15.73 -13.30 -14.64
C ALA A 165 -16.77 -14.19 -15.34
N PRO A 166 -16.69 -15.53 -15.24
CA PRO A 166 -17.64 -16.43 -15.88
C PRO A 166 -19.05 -16.36 -15.27
N ASP A 167 -19.17 -15.94 -14.01
CA ASP A 167 -20.39 -16.21 -13.22
C ASP A 167 -21.32 -15.01 -12.95
N PHE A 168 -21.13 -13.87 -13.61
CA PHE A 168 -22.08 -12.76 -13.55
C PHE A 168 -22.96 -12.75 -14.81
N ILE A 169 -23.97 -13.62 -14.82
CA ILE A 169 -25.12 -13.49 -15.72
C ILE A 169 -26.00 -12.39 -15.14
N VAL A 170 -26.09 -11.25 -15.84
CA VAL A 170 -27.20 -10.32 -15.65
C VAL A 170 -28.41 -10.98 -16.35
N ALA A 171 -29.26 -11.62 -15.56
CA ALA A 171 -30.59 -12.04 -15.98
C ALA A 171 -31.61 -10.98 -15.51
#